data_AF-A0A183Q2J7-F1
#
_entry.id   AF-A0A183Q2J7-F1
#
_cell.length_a   1.000
_cell.length_b   1.000
_cell.length_c   1.000
_cell.angle_alpha   90.00
_cell.angle_beta   90.00
_cell.angle_gamma   90.00
#
_symmetry.space_group_name_H-M   'P 1'
#
loop_
_entity.id
_entity.type
_entity.pdbx_description
1 polymer ?
#
loop_
_entity_poly.entity_id
_entity_poly.type
_entity_poly.pdbx_seq_one_letter_code
_entity_poly.pdbx_strand_id
1 'polypeptide(L)'
;MDNVIASEANGYPSIIEPSGETHLIGHQSGNLTLTCVAYGRPPPTISWRYNWGHLREGVKHSINYTVINCNMAISHLTLYDLESRASGLYTCEAVNRGRALAPDFLVNVAKGGICKAPQFNDAAWFDDMCLTCYCSNVTDKCTSVKGYRKSPVRFVFQ
;
A
#
# COMPACT_ATOMS: atom_id res chain seq x y z
N MET A 1 16.57 20.22 3.60
CA MET A 1 17.63 19.92 2.62
C MET A 1 17.56 18.44 2.36
N ASP A 2 16.97 18.06 1.23
CA ASP A 2 16.36 16.74 1.07
C ASP A 2 17.41 15.68 0.72
N ASN A 3 17.46 14.62 1.53
CA ASN A 3 18.36 13.47 1.34
C ASN A 3 18.21 12.82 -0.05
N VAL A 4 17.07 13.01 -0.72
CA VAL A 4 16.76 12.51 -2.06
C VAL A 4 17.70 13.14 -3.11
N ILE A 5 17.88 14.47 -3.08
CA ILE A 5 18.71 15.17 -4.09
C ILE A 5 20.19 14.77 -3.98
N ALA A 6 20.67 14.53 -2.75
CA ALA A 6 22.04 14.05 -2.52
C ALA A 6 22.24 12.60 -3.00
N SER A 7 21.23 11.74 -2.85
CA SER A 7 21.28 10.35 -3.33
C SER A 7 21.35 10.26 -4.86
N GLU A 8 20.65 11.16 -5.55
CA GLU A 8 20.61 11.21 -7.01
C GLU A 8 21.97 11.53 -7.63
N ALA A 9 22.70 12.47 -7.02
CA ALA A 9 24.02 12.92 -7.47
C ALA A 9 25.10 11.83 -7.40
N ASN A 10 25.00 10.93 -6.42
CA ASN A 10 25.98 9.86 -6.20
C ASN A 10 25.54 8.50 -6.80
N GLY A 11 24.34 8.41 -7.38
CA GLY A 11 23.83 7.20 -8.04
C GLY A 11 23.38 6.09 -7.07
N TYR A 12 23.28 6.38 -5.77
CA TYR A 12 22.75 5.44 -4.77
C TYR A 12 21.24 5.25 -4.96
N PRO A 13 20.68 4.11 -4.53
CA PRO A 13 19.26 3.91 -4.65
C PRO A 13 18.48 4.84 -3.72
N SER A 14 17.32 5.27 -4.19
CA SER A 14 16.34 6.01 -3.38
C SER A 14 14.92 5.62 -3.81
N ILE A 15 14.00 5.67 -2.85
CA ILE A 15 12.58 5.38 -3.09
C ILE A 15 11.89 6.67 -3.51
N ILE A 16 11.26 6.64 -4.67
CA ILE A 16 10.40 7.72 -5.17
C ILE A 16 8.97 7.47 -4.71
N GLU A 17 8.48 6.24 -4.88
CA GLU A 17 7.17 5.81 -4.39
C GLU A 17 7.28 4.46 -3.66
N PRO A 18 6.60 4.26 -2.52
CA PRO A 18 5.76 5.26 -1.85
C PRO A 18 6.61 6.35 -1.16
N SER A 19 6.14 7.60 -1.24
CA SER A 19 6.80 8.74 -0.58
C SER A 19 6.52 8.84 0.94
N GLY A 20 5.61 8.02 1.46
CA GLY A 20 5.25 7.94 2.87
C GLY A 20 4.45 6.68 3.20
N GLU A 21 4.13 6.49 4.48
CA GLU A 21 3.30 5.37 4.93
C GLU A 21 1.97 5.35 4.18
N THR A 22 1.59 4.19 3.66
CA THR A 22 0.38 4.03 2.84
C THR A 22 -0.53 2.98 3.46
N HIS A 23 -1.78 3.34 3.73
CA HIS A 23 -2.78 2.40 4.26
C HIS A 23 -3.65 1.90 3.10
N LEU A 24 -3.67 0.59 2.88
CA LEU A 24 -4.43 -0.04 1.81
C LEU A 24 -5.45 -1.01 2.40
N ILE A 25 -6.70 -0.90 1.93
CA ILE A 25 -7.77 -1.81 2.30
C ILE A 25 -8.12 -2.66 1.08
N GLY A 26 -7.90 -3.97 1.18
CA GLY A 26 -8.37 -4.95 0.21
C GLY A 26 -9.66 -5.61 0.70
N HIS A 27 -10.49 -6.12 -0.22
CA HIS A 27 -11.66 -6.92 0.14
C HIS A 27 -11.38 -8.39 -0.11
N GLN A 28 -11.92 -9.28 0.72
CA GLN A 28 -11.77 -10.72 0.58
C GLN A 28 -12.18 -11.19 -0.81
N SER A 29 -11.40 -12.13 -1.38
CA SER A 29 -11.49 -12.61 -2.77
C SER A 29 -11.28 -11.55 -3.85
N GLY A 30 -10.99 -10.31 -3.46
CA GLY A 30 -10.50 -9.27 -4.36
C GLY A 30 -8.99 -9.36 -4.59
N ASN A 31 -8.44 -8.37 -5.29
CA ASN A 31 -7.02 -8.23 -5.56
C ASN A 31 -6.54 -6.86 -5.11
N LEU A 32 -5.26 -6.75 -4.75
CA LEU A 32 -4.63 -5.49 -4.37
C LEU A 32 -3.22 -5.40 -4.95
N THR A 33 -2.88 -4.27 -5.55
CA THR A 33 -1.55 -4.04 -6.14
C THR A 33 -0.83 -2.91 -5.39
N LEU A 34 0.36 -3.21 -4.91
CA LEU A 34 1.31 -2.26 -4.31
C LEU A 34 2.33 -1.87 -5.38
N THR A 35 2.72 -0.59 -5.40
CA THR A 35 3.64 -0.05 -6.41
C THR A 35 4.84 0.57 -5.73
N CYS A 36 6.03 0.19 -6.16
CA CYS A 36 7.28 0.77 -5.70
C CYS A 36 8.06 1.32 -6.90
N VAL A 37 8.46 2.58 -6.83
CA VAL A 37 9.30 3.24 -7.84
C VAL A 37 10.60 3.65 -7.16
N ALA A 38 11.72 3.24 -7.74
CA ALA A 38 13.04 3.53 -7.19
C ALA A 38 13.96 4.12 -8.25
N TYR A 39 14.72 5.12 -7.83
CA TYR A 39 15.86 5.65 -8.56
C TYR A 39 17.14 4.89 -8.18
N GLY A 40 18.12 4.86 -9.07
CA GLY A 40 19.51 4.47 -8.79
C GLY A 40 20.32 4.36 -10.07
N ARG A 41 21.65 4.54 -10.02
CA ARG A 41 22.54 4.35 -11.18
C ARG A 41 23.66 3.35 -10.87
N PRO A 42 23.68 2.14 -11.45
CA PRO A 42 22.66 1.53 -12.32
C PRO A 42 21.26 1.40 -11.70
N PRO A 43 20.20 1.17 -12.50
CA PRO A 43 18.84 0.98 -12.00
C PRO A 43 18.79 -0.10 -10.92
N PRO A 44 18.10 0.13 -9.79
CA PRO A 44 18.11 -0.82 -8.69
C PRO A 44 17.25 -2.04 -9.00
N THR A 45 17.66 -3.19 -8.47
CA THR A 45 16.75 -4.33 -8.31
C THR A 45 15.80 -4.05 -7.16
N ILE A 46 14.52 -4.40 -7.32
CA ILE A 46 13.50 -4.19 -6.29
C ILE A 46 13.00 -5.55 -5.80
N SER A 47 12.93 -5.71 -4.48
CA SER A 47 12.35 -6.88 -3.82
C SER A 47 11.31 -6.44 -2.79
N TRP A 48 10.40 -7.34 -2.42
CA TRP A 48 9.34 -7.08 -1.46
C TRP A 48 9.52 -7.90 -0.19
N ARG A 49 9.27 -7.27 0.95
CA ARG A 49 9.32 -7.86 2.28
C ARG A 49 7.93 -7.85 2.90
N TYR A 50 7.60 -8.89 3.66
CA TYR A 50 6.40 -8.95 4.49
C TYR A 50 6.82 -9.02 5.95
N ASN A 51 6.34 -8.09 6.79
CA ASN A 51 6.72 -7.96 8.19
C ASN A 51 8.25 -8.10 8.39
N TRP A 52 9.02 -7.38 7.56
CA TRP A 52 10.49 -7.39 7.57
C TRP A 52 11.17 -8.72 7.21
N GLY A 53 10.43 -9.72 6.74
CA GLY A 53 10.93 -11.00 6.26
C GLY A 53 10.57 -11.28 4.80
N HIS A 54 10.64 -12.56 4.43
CA HIS A 54 10.17 -13.03 3.12
C HIS A 54 8.65 -12.87 3.00
N LEU A 55 8.17 -12.77 1.75
CA LEU A 55 6.73 -12.79 1.48
C LEU A 55 6.08 -14.02 2.10
N ARG A 56 4.89 -13.81 2.66
CA ARG A 56 4.19 -14.81 3.45
C ARG A 56 3.78 -16.02 2.59
N GLU A 57 4.11 -17.21 3.06
CA GLU A 57 3.65 -18.45 2.44
C GLU A 57 2.11 -18.56 2.49
N GLY A 58 1.52 -19.09 1.41
CA GLY A 58 0.08 -19.25 1.28
C GLY A 58 -0.69 -17.95 0.97
N VAL A 59 -0.01 -16.83 0.75
CA VAL A 59 -0.62 -15.63 0.12
C VAL A 59 -0.30 -15.65 -1.37
N LYS A 60 -1.35 -15.75 -2.21
CA LYS A 60 -1.20 -15.78 -3.67
C LYS A 60 -0.75 -14.40 -4.16
N HIS A 61 0.37 -14.35 -4.89
CA HIS A 61 0.92 -13.09 -5.36
C HIS A 61 1.70 -13.23 -6.65
N SER A 62 1.91 -12.11 -7.35
CA SER A 62 2.85 -11.96 -8.45
C SER A 62 3.68 -10.68 -8.27
N ILE A 63 4.92 -10.70 -8.73
CA ILE A 63 5.79 -9.53 -8.79
C ILE A 63 6.11 -9.25 -10.25
N ASN A 64 5.84 -8.03 -10.68
CA ASN A 64 6.25 -7.54 -11.98
C ASN A 64 7.29 -6.43 -11.79
N TYR A 65 8.51 -6.66 -12.26
CA TYR A 65 9.62 -5.71 -12.18
C TYR A 65 10.01 -5.25 -13.57
N THR A 66 10.17 -3.93 -13.73
CA THR A 66 10.54 -3.31 -15.00
C THR A 66 11.58 -2.23 -14.76
N VAL A 67 12.69 -2.30 -15.50
CA VAL A 67 13.61 -1.16 -15.63
C VAL A 67 13.01 -0.18 -16.64
N ILE A 68 12.73 1.04 -16.19
CA ILE A 68 12.09 2.05 -17.04
C ILE A 68 13.12 2.74 -17.93
N ASN A 69 14.30 3.04 -17.38
CA ASN A 69 15.40 3.71 -18.08
C ASN A 69 16.74 3.46 -17.34
N CYS A 70 17.79 4.20 -17.72
CA CYS A 70 19.14 4.06 -17.15
C CYS A 70 19.27 4.41 -15.66
N ASN A 71 18.25 4.99 -15.02
CA ASN A 71 18.32 5.38 -13.62
C ASN A 71 17.07 5.07 -12.78
N MET A 72 16.10 4.34 -13.32
CA MET A 72 14.81 4.14 -12.68
C MET A 72 14.26 2.75 -12.94
N ALA A 73 13.68 2.15 -11.89
CA ALA A 73 12.98 0.90 -11.96
C ALA A 73 11.64 0.98 -11.19
N ILE A 74 10.69 0.16 -11.61
CA ILE A 74 9.38 0.00 -10.97
C ILE A 74 9.13 -1.46 -10.65
N SER A 75 8.48 -1.71 -9.52
CA SER A 75 7.98 -3.04 -9.17
C SER A 75 6.54 -2.95 -8.69
N HIS A 76 5.70 -3.84 -9.20
CA HIS A 76 4.35 -4.05 -8.75
C HIS A 76 4.23 -5.40 -8.04
N LEU A 77 3.81 -5.39 -6.78
CA LEU A 77 3.39 -6.60 -6.06
C LEU A 77 1.87 -6.68 -6.10
N THR A 78 1.34 -7.67 -6.83
CA THR A 78 -0.11 -7.93 -6.84
C THR A 78 -0.43 -9.11 -5.96
N LEU A 79 -1.26 -8.87 -4.95
CA LEU A 79 -1.87 -9.88 -4.09
C LEU A 79 -3.22 -10.28 -4.71
N TYR A 80 -3.46 -11.58 -4.84
CA TYR A 80 -4.68 -12.11 -5.46
C TYR A 80 -5.53 -12.88 -4.46
N ASP A 81 -6.82 -12.96 -4.74
CA ASP A 81 -7.78 -13.78 -3.98
C ASP A 81 -7.58 -13.56 -2.48
N LEU A 82 -7.70 -12.29 -2.10
CA LEU A 82 -7.27 -11.82 -0.79
C LEU A 82 -7.98 -12.58 0.33
N GLU A 83 -7.19 -12.99 1.32
CA GLU A 83 -7.65 -13.56 2.58
C GLU A 83 -7.12 -12.73 3.74
N SER A 84 -7.70 -12.89 4.94
CA SER A 84 -7.26 -12.17 6.15
C SER A 84 -5.76 -12.29 6.42
N ARG A 85 -5.15 -13.42 6.04
CA ARG A 85 -3.70 -13.67 6.15
C ARG A 85 -2.81 -12.80 5.26
N ALA A 86 -3.35 -12.15 4.24
CA ALA A 86 -2.62 -11.18 3.44
C ALA A 86 -2.50 -9.81 4.15
N SER A 87 -3.11 -9.63 5.32
CA SER A 87 -2.92 -8.41 6.12
C SER A 87 -1.53 -8.39 6.77
N GLY A 88 -0.92 -7.21 6.83
CA GLY A 88 0.41 -6.97 7.41
C GLY A 88 1.15 -5.81 6.78
N LEU A 89 2.43 -5.67 7.13
CA LEU A 89 3.32 -4.65 6.61
C LEU A 89 4.06 -5.16 5.39
N TYR A 90 3.97 -4.44 4.28
CA TYR A 90 4.73 -4.74 3.07
C TYR A 90 5.70 -3.60 2.79
N THR A 91 6.98 -3.94 2.59
CA THR A 91 8.04 -2.96 2.37
C THR A 91 8.77 -3.31 1.09
N CYS A 92 8.97 -2.34 0.19
CA CYS A 92 9.86 -2.55 -0.94
C CYS A 92 11.30 -2.18 -0.57
N GLU A 93 12.24 -2.97 -1.09
CA GLU A 93 13.67 -2.83 -0.88
C GLU A 93 14.34 -2.68 -2.25
N ALA A 94 14.97 -1.52 -2.48
CA ALA A 94 15.74 -1.23 -3.67
C ALA A 94 17.24 -1.38 -3.41
N VAL A 95 17.91 -2.17 -4.25
CA VAL A 95 19.34 -2.50 -4.09
C VAL A 95 20.11 -2.23 -5.38
N ASN A 96 21.24 -1.56 -5.21
CA ASN A 96 22.28 -1.37 -6.23
C ASN A 96 23.63 -1.33 -5.48
N ARG A 97 24.44 -0.27 -5.62
CA ARG A 97 25.67 -0.02 -4.86
C ARG A 97 25.41 0.30 -3.37
N GLY A 98 24.15 0.41 -3.00
CA GLY A 98 23.67 0.54 -1.64
C GLY A 98 22.25 -0.03 -1.53
N ARG A 99 21.56 0.33 -0.45
CA ARG A 99 20.21 -0.14 -0.13
C ARG A 99 19.33 1.04 0.24
N ALA A 100 18.09 1.05 -0.25
CA ALA A 100 17.03 1.92 0.21
C ALA A 100 15.79 1.08 0.56
N LEU A 101 15.14 1.41 1.68
CA LEU A 101 13.88 0.81 2.10
C LEU A 101 12.78 1.86 1.95
N ALA A 102 11.64 1.46 1.42
CA ALA A 102 10.48 2.31 1.39
C ALA A 102 9.84 2.45 2.78
N PRO A 103 9.03 3.49 3.00
CA PRO A 103 7.97 3.45 4.00
C PRO A 103 7.06 2.23 3.79
N ASP A 104 6.45 1.76 4.87
CA ASP A 104 5.60 0.58 4.82
C ASP A 104 4.24 0.85 4.15
N PHE A 105 3.77 -0.16 3.43
CA PHE A 105 2.35 -0.31 3.13
C PHE A 105 1.69 -1.10 4.26
N LEU A 106 0.78 -0.48 5.00
CA LEU A 106 -0.12 -1.18 5.92
C LEU A 106 -1.30 -1.75 5.13
N VAL A 107 -1.25 -3.07 4.86
CA VAL A 107 -2.29 -3.78 4.12
C VAL A 107 -3.26 -4.43 5.10
N ASN A 108 -4.53 -4.13 4.88
CA ASN A 108 -5.65 -4.62 5.66
C ASN A 108 -6.68 -5.28 4.74
N VAL A 109 -6.95 -6.59 4.90
CA VAL A 109 -8.00 -7.29 4.15
C VAL A 109 -9.32 -7.36 4.91
N ALA A 110 -10.35 -6.67 4.42
CA ALA A 110 -11.71 -6.72 4.90
C ALA A 110 -12.48 -7.94 4.39
N LYS A 111 -13.07 -8.69 5.30
CA LYS A 111 -13.98 -9.80 5.00
C LYS A 111 -15.19 -9.34 4.19
N GLY A 112 -15.67 -8.12 4.46
CA GLY A 112 -16.87 -7.56 3.83
C GLY A 112 -18.15 -8.32 4.24
N GLY A 113 -19.30 -7.68 4.05
CA GLY A 113 -20.61 -8.34 4.25
C GLY A 113 -20.97 -8.73 5.69
N ILE A 114 -20.17 -8.31 6.69
CA ILE A 114 -20.44 -8.50 8.12
C ILE A 114 -21.60 -7.58 8.53
N CYS A 115 -21.53 -6.29 8.18
CA CYS A 115 -22.57 -5.34 8.50
C CYS A 115 -23.87 -5.68 7.76
N LYS A 116 -24.96 -5.82 8.52
CA LYS A 116 -26.32 -6.00 8.01
C LYS A 116 -27.09 -4.70 8.16
N ALA A 117 -28.00 -4.43 7.23
CA ALA A 117 -28.88 -3.26 7.33
C ALA A 117 -29.58 -3.22 8.71
N PRO A 118 -29.62 -2.05 9.38
CA PRO A 118 -29.31 -0.71 8.85
C PRO A 118 -27.83 -0.30 8.98
N GLN A 119 -26.92 -1.20 9.35
CA GLN A 119 -25.51 -0.86 9.49
C GLN A 119 -24.72 -1.02 8.19
N PHE A 120 -23.62 -0.27 8.07
CA PHE A 120 -22.70 -0.32 6.94
C PHE A 120 -21.26 -0.09 7.42
N ASN A 121 -20.30 -0.70 6.72
CA ASN A 121 -18.88 -0.36 6.74
C ASN A 121 -18.20 -1.43 5.85
N ASP A 122 -17.86 -1.07 4.61
CA ASP A 122 -17.27 -2.03 3.66
C ASP A 122 -15.88 -2.52 4.12
N ALA A 123 -15.24 -1.79 5.04
CA ALA A 123 -13.97 -2.14 5.66
C ALA A 123 -14.13 -2.86 7.01
N ALA A 124 -15.35 -3.22 7.44
CA ALA A 124 -15.56 -3.92 8.70
C ALA A 124 -14.94 -5.32 8.70
N TRP A 125 -14.21 -5.62 9.78
CA TRP A 125 -13.64 -6.93 10.06
C TRP A 125 -14.37 -7.65 11.20
N PHE A 126 -15.00 -6.88 12.07
CA PHE A 126 -15.74 -7.29 13.25
C PHE A 126 -17.07 -6.54 13.30
N ASP A 127 -18.06 -7.10 13.99
CA ASP A 127 -19.41 -6.52 14.11
C ASP A 127 -19.40 -5.14 14.79
N ASP A 128 -18.45 -4.87 15.70
CA ASP A 128 -18.32 -3.58 16.40
C ASP A 128 -17.76 -2.44 15.52
N MET A 129 -17.21 -2.77 14.36
CA MET A 129 -16.78 -1.78 13.36
C MET A 129 -17.95 -1.28 12.49
N CYS A 130 -19.13 -1.88 12.60
CA CYS A 130 -20.28 -1.53 11.79
C CYS A 130 -20.92 -0.21 12.26
N LEU A 131 -21.10 0.72 11.33
CA LEU A 131 -21.68 2.03 11.59
C LEU A 131 -23.18 1.99 11.30
N THR A 132 -24.01 2.51 12.19
CA THR A 132 -25.45 2.63 11.95
C THR A 132 -25.72 3.68 10.87
N CYS A 133 -26.39 3.30 9.78
CA CYS A 133 -26.93 4.24 8.83
C CYS A 133 -28.09 4.99 9.47
N TYR A 134 -27.97 6.32 9.56
CA TYR A 134 -29.07 7.17 10.00
C TYR A 134 -29.09 8.45 9.19
N CYS A 135 -30.18 8.66 8.47
CA CYS A 135 -30.44 9.87 7.71
C CYS A 135 -31.82 10.42 8.07
N SER A 136 -32.08 10.70 9.36
CA SER A 136 -33.38 11.24 9.83
C SER A 136 -34.60 10.45 9.30
N ASN A 137 -34.49 9.12 9.28
CA ASN A 137 -35.50 8.19 8.72
C ASN A 137 -35.80 8.36 7.21
N VAL A 138 -34.98 9.09 6.46
CA VAL A 138 -35.06 9.19 4.99
C VAL A 138 -34.57 7.90 4.33
N THR A 139 -33.49 7.31 4.84
CA THR A 139 -32.93 6.04 4.35
C THR A 139 -32.19 5.31 5.48
N ASP A 140 -32.24 3.98 5.44
CA ASP A 140 -31.47 3.03 6.23
C ASP A 140 -30.42 2.27 5.38
N LYS A 141 -30.28 2.67 4.12
CA LYS A 141 -29.33 2.10 3.15
C LYS A 141 -28.16 3.06 2.92
N CYS A 142 -27.05 2.82 3.62
CA CYS A 142 -25.79 3.55 3.46
C CYS A 142 -24.71 2.62 2.89
N THR A 143 -23.72 3.19 2.20
CA THR A 143 -22.52 2.48 1.73
C THR A 143 -21.27 3.30 2.02
N SER A 144 -20.11 2.66 2.14
CA SER A 144 -18.85 3.37 2.35
C SER A 144 -18.47 4.14 1.08
N VAL A 145 -18.02 5.39 1.26
CA VAL A 145 -17.50 6.19 0.13
C VAL A 145 -16.20 5.55 -0.37
N LYS A 146 -16.16 5.17 -1.65
CA LYS A 146 -14.94 4.67 -2.31
C LYS A 146 -14.07 5.83 -2.78
N GLY A 147 -13.35 6.47 -1.87
CA GLY A 147 -12.41 7.55 -2.20
C GLY A 147 -11.22 7.58 -1.26
N TYR A 148 -10.02 7.84 -1.78
CA TYR A 148 -8.85 8.12 -0.96
C TYR A 148 -8.75 9.63 -0.72
N ARG A 149 -8.48 10.04 0.52
CA ARG A 149 -8.01 11.39 0.82
C ARG A 149 -6.48 11.34 0.81
N LYS A 150 -5.82 11.97 -0.16
CA LYS A 150 -4.38 12.27 0.00
C LYS A 150 -4.27 13.11 1.28
N SER A 151 -3.46 12.64 2.24
CA SER A 151 -3.20 13.39 3.47
C SER A 151 -2.87 14.84 3.10
N PRO A 152 -3.44 15.86 3.76
CA PRO A 152 -3.00 17.22 3.51
C PRO A 152 -1.53 17.29 3.90
N VAL A 153 -0.66 17.44 2.90
CA VAL A 153 0.73 17.82 3.12
C VAL A 153 0.65 19.15 3.88
N ARG A 154 0.96 19.14 5.18
CA ARG A 154 1.18 20.37 5.93
C ARG A 154 2.46 20.98 5.37
N PHE A 155 2.33 21.86 4.39
CA PHE A 155 3.37 22.83 4.08
C PHE A 155 3.43 23.78 5.29
N VAL A 156 4.33 23.48 6.23
CA VAL A 156 4.79 24.49 7.18
C VAL A 156 5.75 25.36 6.38
N PHE A 157 5.28 26.52 5.92
CA PHE A 157 6.17 27.57 5.47
C PHE A 157 6.82 28.17 6.72
N GLN A 158 8.15 28.10 6.77
CA GLN A 158 8.97 28.93 7.65
C GLN A 158 9.91 29.75 6.79
#